data_AF-A0A626ZZQ5-F1
#
_entry.id   AF-A0A626ZZQ5-F1
#
_cell.length_a   1.000
_cell.length_b   1.000
_cell.length_c   1.000
_cell.angle_alpha   90.00
_cell.angle_beta   90.00
_cell.angle_gamma   90.00
#
_symmetry.space_group_name_H-M   'P 1'
#
loop_
_entity.id
_entity.type
_entity.pdbx_description
1 polymer ?
#
loop_
_entity_poly.entity_id
_entity_poly.type
_entity_poly.pdbx_seq_one_letter_code
_entity_poly.pdbx_strand_id
1 'polypeptide(L)'
;MNNQLTEITVVRRQSAPRLEFEAAAIYEYPEHLRPFLSEAPALPGVYIFHSESDTLPLYIGKSVNIRSRVLSHLRTPDEAAMLRQARRISWICTAGEMGALLLEARLIKEQQPLFNKRLRRNRQLCSLQLSEQKIEVVSARSVDFSHEPNLFGLFANRRAALQSLQNLADEQKLCYGLLGLESVSRGRACFRFALKRCAGACCGQETPQA
;
A
#
# COMPACT_ATOMS: atom_id res chain seq x y z
N MET A 1 69.60 1.96 4.39
CA MET A 1 68.47 1.15 3.91
C MET A 1 67.21 1.99 4.09
N ASN A 2 66.88 2.82 3.08
CA ASN A 2 65.73 3.71 3.11
C ASN A 2 64.52 2.98 2.53
N ASN A 3 63.48 2.82 3.33
CA ASN A 3 62.22 2.22 2.94
C ASN A 3 61.26 3.32 2.49
N GLN A 4 61.15 3.56 1.18
CA GLN A 4 60.14 4.45 0.61
C GLN A 4 58.85 3.67 0.38
N LEU A 5 57.83 4.00 1.17
CA LEU A 5 56.44 3.57 0.95
C LEU A 5 55.87 4.37 -0.23
N THR A 6 55.51 3.67 -1.30
CA THR A 6 54.80 4.22 -2.46
C THR A 6 53.30 4.34 -2.14
N GLU A 7 52.79 5.56 -2.05
CA GLU A 7 51.35 5.84 -1.99
C GLU A 7 50.71 5.57 -3.36
N ILE A 8 49.73 4.65 -3.39
CA ILE A 8 48.92 4.37 -4.58
C ILE A 8 47.73 5.33 -4.57
N THR A 9 47.83 6.41 -5.33
CA THR A 9 46.72 7.37 -5.53
C THR A 9 45.65 6.77 -6.43
N VAL A 10 44.51 6.39 -5.86
CA VAL A 10 43.35 5.90 -6.61
C VAL A 10 42.65 7.08 -7.29
N VAL A 11 42.89 7.25 -8.59
CA VAL A 11 42.18 8.24 -9.42
C VAL A 11 40.73 7.79 -9.62
N ARG A 12 39.79 8.46 -8.94
CA ARG A 12 38.34 8.30 -9.21
C ARG A 12 38.04 8.80 -10.62
N ARG A 13 37.73 7.88 -11.53
CA ARG A 13 37.15 8.22 -12.84
C ARG A 13 35.82 8.95 -12.61
N GLN A 14 35.76 10.23 -12.96
CA GLN A 14 34.50 10.95 -13.06
C GLN A 14 33.69 10.29 -14.19
N SER A 15 32.54 9.71 -13.84
CA SER A 15 31.58 9.21 -14.81
C SER A 15 31.13 10.35 -15.70
N ALA A 16 31.26 10.19 -17.03
CA ALA A 16 30.77 11.14 -18.01
C ALA A 16 29.29 11.49 -17.73
N PRO A 17 28.88 12.76 -17.92
CA PRO A 17 27.49 13.15 -17.74
C PRO A 17 26.64 12.30 -18.68
N ARG A 18 25.72 11.52 -18.10
CA ARG A 18 24.70 10.81 -18.85
C ARG A 18 23.90 11.89 -19.58
N LEU A 19 24.04 11.96 -20.90
CA LEU A 19 23.19 12.81 -21.73
C LEU A 19 21.74 12.43 -21.39
N GLU A 20 21.05 13.33 -20.69
CA GLU A 20 19.61 13.28 -20.53
C GLU A 20 19.04 13.52 -21.93
N PHE A 21 18.93 12.45 -22.71
CA PHE A 21 18.07 12.46 -23.88
C PHE A 21 16.70 12.88 -23.37
N GLU A 22 16.28 14.09 -23.70
CA GLU A 22 14.96 14.63 -23.44
C GLU A 22 13.94 13.69 -24.09
N ALA A 23 13.51 12.65 -23.37
CA ALA A 23 12.40 11.80 -23.81
C ALA A 23 11.10 12.61 -23.94
N ALA A 24 11.05 13.82 -23.36
CA ALA A 24 10.03 14.82 -23.58
C ALA A 24 10.07 15.48 -24.97
N ALA A 25 11.21 15.43 -25.69
CA ALA A 25 11.41 16.15 -26.95
C ALA A 25 10.72 15.51 -28.16
N ILE A 26 10.17 14.29 -28.04
CA ILE A 26 9.36 13.66 -29.10
C ILE A 26 8.09 13.07 -28.48
N TYR A 27 7.26 13.93 -27.90
CA TYR A 27 5.89 13.55 -27.60
C TYR A 27 5.06 13.56 -28.89
N GLU A 28 4.64 12.38 -29.33
CA GLU A 28 3.68 12.23 -30.42
C GLU A 28 2.26 12.16 -29.85
N TYR A 29 1.38 13.02 -30.35
CA TYR A 29 -0.03 13.00 -29.97
C TYR A 29 -0.67 11.69 -30.46
N PRO A 30 -1.40 10.94 -29.60
CA PRO A 30 -1.97 9.65 -29.97
C PRO A 30 -3.23 9.83 -30.84
N GLU A 31 -3.05 10.12 -32.13
CA GLU A 31 -4.14 10.36 -33.07
C GLU A 31 -5.13 9.18 -33.16
N HIS A 32 -4.68 7.94 -32.96
CA HIS A 32 -5.54 6.76 -32.94
C HIS A 32 -6.58 6.76 -31.80
N LEU A 33 -6.37 7.54 -30.74
CA LEU A 33 -7.31 7.68 -29.63
C LEU A 33 -8.25 8.88 -29.76
N ARG A 34 -8.00 9.76 -30.74
CA ARG A 34 -8.78 10.97 -30.96
C ARG A 34 -10.28 10.73 -31.20
N PRO A 35 -10.73 9.68 -31.91
CA PRO A 35 -12.16 9.42 -32.10
C PRO A 35 -12.94 9.24 -30.78
N PHE A 36 -12.33 8.62 -29.77
CA PHE A 36 -12.98 8.46 -28.46
C PHE A 36 -13.21 9.78 -27.74
N LEU A 37 -12.43 10.82 -28.04
CA LEU A 37 -12.62 12.14 -27.43
C LEU A 37 -13.93 12.80 -27.89
N SER A 38 -14.34 12.60 -29.14
CA SER A 38 -15.61 13.16 -29.62
C SER A 38 -16.82 12.53 -28.95
N GLU A 39 -16.73 11.25 -28.61
CA GLU A 39 -17.78 10.47 -27.97
C GLU A 39 -17.80 10.63 -26.44
N ALA A 40 -16.66 10.97 -25.83
CA ALA A 40 -16.54 11.12 -24.39
C ALA A 40 -17.49 12.21 -23.85
N PRO A 41 -18.30 11.89 -22.81
CA PRO A 41 -19.29 12.81 -22.27
C PRO A 41 -18.64 13.89 -21.39
N ALA A 42 -19.24 15.07 -21.36
CA ALA A 42 -18.90 16.14 -20.42
C ALA A 42 -19.63 15.97 -19.07
N LEU A 43 -19.60 14.75 -18.52
CA LEU A 43 -20.28 14.37 -17.27
C LEU A 43 -19.29 13.79 -16.25
N PRO A 44 -19.68 13.74 -14.96
CA PRO A 44 -18.95 13.00 -13.94
C PRO A 44 -18.92 11.49 -14.24
N GLY A 45 -17.81 10.85 -13.91
CA GLY A 45 -17.70 9.40 -13.99
C GLY A 45 -16.27 8.90 -14.05
N VAL A 46 -16.14 7.64 -14.47
CA VAL A 46 -14.87 6.92 -14.59
C VAL A 46 -14.57 6.67 -16.06
N TYR A 47 -13.32 6.89 -16.47
CA TYR A 47 -12.79 6.52 -17.79
C TYR A 47 -11.73 5.42 -17.64
N ILE A 48 -11.62 4.59 -18.66
CA ILE A 48 -10.78 3.39 -18.67
C ILE A 48 -10.03 3.34 -19.99
N PHE A 49 -8.69 3.27 -19.90
CA PHE A 49 -7.83 2.98 -21.04
C PHE A 49 -7.57 1.49 -21.11
N HIS A 50 -7.86 0.89 -22.27
CA HIS A 50 -7.68 -0.53 -22.54
C HIS A 50 -6.52 -0.75 -23.51
N SER A 51 -5.86 -1.90 -23.37
CA SER A 51 -4.88 -2.38 -24.35
C SER A 51 -5.59 -3.00 -25.56
N GLU A 52 -4.84 -3.63 -26.46
CA GLU A 52 -5.39 -4.50 -27.52
C GLU A 52 -6.22 -5.65 -26.92
N SER A 53 -5.80 -6.15 -25.76
CA SER A 53 -6.56 -7.13 -24.99
C SER A 53 -7.54 -6.42 -24.05
N ASP A 54 -8.79 -6.90 -24.06
CA ASP A 54 -9.84 -6.47 -23.15
C ASP A 54 -9.76 -7.16 -21.77
N THR A 55 -8.76 -8.01 -21.52
CA THR A 55 -8.69 -8.78 -20.26
C THR A 55 -8.29 -7.92 -19.06
N LEU A 56 -7.40 -6.95 -19.24
CA LEU A 56 -6.90 -6.10 -18.16
C LEU A 56 -6.78 -4.63 -18.61
N PRO A 57 -7.34 -3.67 -17.86
CA PRO A 57 -7.19 -2.27 -18.19
C PRO A 57 -5.77 -1.78 -17.96
N LEU A 58 -5.34 -0.84 -18.79
CA LEU A 58 -4.07 -0.15 -18.62
C LEU A 58 -4.17 0.89 -17.50
N TYR A 59 -5.26 1.66 -17.49
CA TYR A 59 -5.47 2.74 -16.53
C TYR A 59 -6.95 3.00 -16.30
N ILE A 60 -7.29 3.31 -15.06
CA ILE A 60 -8.64 3.73 -14.65
C ILE A 60 -8.50 5.06 -13.92
N GLY A 61 -9.32 6.04 -14.27
CA GLY A 61 -9.35 7.33 -13.56
C GLY A 61 -10.75 7.93 -13.46
N LYS A 62 -10.94 8.82 -12.48
CA LYS A 62 -12.19 9.57 -12.28
C LYS A 62 -12.11 11.02 -12.76
N SER A 63 -13.26 11.60 -13.07
CA SER A 63 -13.41 13.03 -13.32
C SER A 63 -14.83 13.51 -13.04
N VAL A 64 -14.98 14.81 -12.76
CA VAL A 64 -16.29 15.50 -12.85
C VAL A 64 -16.66 15.87 -14.28
N ASN A 65 -15.71 15.80 -15.20
CA ASN A 65 -15.89 15.94 -16.64
C ASN A 65 -14.95 14.97 -17.37
N ILE A 66 -15.49 13.84 -17.82
CA ILE A 66 -14.71 12.77 -18.47
C ILE A 66 -13.98 13.30 -19.71
N ARG A 67 -14.68 14.00 -20.61
CA ARG A 67 -14.09 14.52 -21.86
C ARG A 67 -12.86 15.37 -21.63
N SER A 68 -12.96 16.38 -20.75
CA SER A 68 -11.86 17.28 -20.44
C SER A 68 -10.67 16.54 -19.83
N ARG A 69 -10.94 15.52 -19.00
CA ARG A 69 -9.88 14.74 -18.37
C ARG A 69 -9.17 13.81 -19.35
N VAL A 70 -9.92 13.13 -20.22
CA VAL A 70 -9.34 12.31 -21.30
C VAL A 70 -8.46 13.18 -22.19
N LEU A 71 -8.93 14.37 -22.61
CA LEU A 71 -8.11 15.31 -23.39
C LEU A 71 -6.80 15.69 -22.67
N SER A 72 -6.84 15.92 -21.36
CA SER A 72 -5.65 16.20 -20.57
C SER A 72 -4.64 15.05 -20.62
N HIS A 73 -5.11 13.80 -20.53
CA HIS A 73 -4.23 12.63 -20.65
C HIS A 73 -3.55 12.59 -22.03
N LEU A 74 -4.32 12.77 -23.12
CA LEU A 74 -3.81 12.80 -24.49
C LEU A 74 -2.84 13.96 -24.79
N ARG A 75 -2.56 14.84 -23.84
CA ARG A 75 -1.61 15.95 -23.97
C ARG A 75 -0.46 15.89 -22.97
N THR A 76 -0.39 14.83 -22.15
CA THR A 76 0.59 14.72 -21.07
C THR A 76 1.75 13.80 -21.49
N PRO A 77 2.98 14.32 -21.68
CA PRO A 77 4.13 13.52 -22.12
C PRO A 77 4.51 12.38 -21.17
N ASP A 78 4.37 12.59 -19.86
CA ASP A 78 4.66 11.58 -18.83
C ASP A 78 3.79 10.31 -18.95
N GLU A 79 2.67 10.41 -19.67
CA GLU A 79 1.73 9.32 -19.89
C GLU A 79 1.89 8.65 -21.26
N ALA A 80 2.85 9.10 -22.09
CA ALA A 80 3.07 8.59 -23.44
C ALA A 80 3.27 7.07 -23.47
N ALA A 81 3.91 6.48 -22.45
CA ALA A 81 4.09 5.03 -22.35
C ALA A 81 2.76 4.27 -22.27
N MET A 82 1.78 4.80 -21.51
CA MET A 82 0.44 4.24 -21.41
C MET A 82 -0.35 4.46 -22.71
N LEU A 83 -0.29 5.67 -23.25
CA LEU A 83 -1.05 6.06 -24.45
C LEU A 83 -0.63 5.29 -25.70
N ARG A 84 0.66 4.96 -25.86
CA ARG A 84 1.15 4.10 -26.95
C ARG A 84 0.58 2.68 -26.91
N GLN A 85 0.30 2.16 -25.71
CA GLN A 85 -0.28 0.83 -25.53
C GLN A 85 -1.81 0.84 -25.60
N ALA A 86 -2.42 1.98 -25.32
CA ALA A 86 -3.86 2.11 -25.36
C ALA A 86 -4.41 1.95 -26.78
N ARG A 87 -5.54 1.25 -26.89
CA ARG A 87 -6.27 1.02 -28.14
C ARG A 87 -7.71 1.48 -28.08
N ARG A 88 -8.29 1.48 -26.87
CA ARG A 88 -9.68 1.83 -26.64
C ARG A 88 -9.85 2.61 -25.36
N ILE A 89 -10.77 3.56 -25.36
CA ILE A 89 -11.19 4.30 -24.17
C ILE A 89 -12.67 4.04 -23.96
N SER A 90 -13.06 3.62 -22.75
CA SER A 90 -14.46 3.49 -22.35
C SER A 90 -14.75 4.34 -21.11
N TRP A 91 -16.03 4.56 -20.82
CA TRP A 91 -16.45 5.37 -19.66
C TRP A 91 -17.74 4.85 -19.02
N ILE A 92 -17.90 5.17 -17.75
CA ILE A 92 -19.11 4.92 -16.96
C ILE A 92 -19.49 6.23 -16.28
N CYS A 93 -20.63 6.82 -16.68
CA CYS A 93 -21.15 8.03 -16.07
C CYS A 93 -21.67 7.75 -14.65
N THR A 94 -21.49 8.71 -13.75
CA THR A 94 -22.02 8.66 -12.38
C THR A 94 -22.88 9.89 -12.10
N ALA A 95 -23.76 9.80 -11.10
CA ALA A 95 -24.63 10.91 -10.70
C ALA A 95 -23.87 12.14 -10.17
N GLY A 96 -22.58 11.99 -9.82
CA GLY A 96 -21.74 13.07 -9.32
C GLY A 96 -20.33 12.59 -9.00
N GLU A 97 -19.54 13.50 -8.42
CA GLU A 97 -18.14 13.24 -8.06
C GLU A 97 -17.98 12.09 -7.07
N MET A 98 -18.83 12.04 -6.04
CA MET A 98 -18.76 10.98 -5.02
C MET A 98 -18.92 9.59 -5.63
N GLY A 99 -19.87 9.43 -6.57
CA GLY A 99 -20.05 8.19 -7.31
C GLY A 99 -18.82 7.84 -8.15
N ALA A 100 -18.21 8.82 -8.82
CA ALA A 100 -17.02 8.61 -9.64
C ALA A 100 -15.82 8.16 -8.78
N LEU A 101 -15.63 8.77 -7.61
CA LEU A 101 -14.57 8.44 -6.66
C LEU A 101 -14.73 7.01 -6.12
N LEU A 102 -15.96 6.65 -5.69
CA LEU A 102 -16.24 5.30 -5.19
C LEU A 102 -16.08 4.23 -6.28
N LEU A 103 -16.59 4.51 -7.48
CA LEU A 103 -16.51 3.59 -8.60
C LEU A 103 -15.06 3.38 -9.07
N GLU A 104 -14.27 4.45 -9.18
CA GLU A 104 -12.84 4.37 -9.51
C GLU A 104 -12.08 3.52 -8.47
N ALA A 105 -12.28 3.81 -7.19
CA ALA A 105 -11.62 3.09 -6.12
C ALA A 105 -11.97 1.59 -6.12
N ARG A 106 -13.23 1.25 -6.42
CA ARG A 106 -13.68 -0.14 -6.58
C ARG A 106 -13.00 -0.81 -7.78
N LEU A 107 -13.11 -0.21 -8.97
CA LEU A 107 -12.59 -0.81 -10.20
C LEU A 107 -11.06 -0.97 -10.18
N ILE A 108 -10.32 -0.02 -9.63
CA ILE A 108 -8.85 -0.16 -9.48
C ILE A 108 -8.50 -1.33 -8.55
N LYS A 109 -9.25 -1.52 -7.46
CA LYS A 109 -9.02 -2.62 -6.51
C LYS A 109 -9.33 -3.98 -7.13
N GLU A 110 -10.43 -4.08 -7.89
CA GLU A 110 -10.88 -5.32 -8.54
C GLU A 110 -9.99 -5.69 -9.74
N GLN A 111 -9.64 -4.73 -10.59
CA GLN A 111 -9.00 -5.00 -11.89
C GLN A 111 -7.49 -4.76 -11.89
N GLN A 112 -6.94 -4.12 -10.85
CA GLN A 112 -5.50 -3.91 -10.65
C GLN A 112 -4.73 -3.37 -11.88
N PRO A 113 -5.23 -2.32 -12.57
CA PRO A 113 -4.73 -1.84 -13.86
C PRO A 113 -3.24 -1.48 -13.85
N LEU A 114 -2.53 -1.71 -14.95
CA LEU A 114 -1.06 -1.69 -15.00
C LEU A 114 -0.44 -0.35 -14.54
N PHE A 115 -1.01 0.78 -14.95
CA PHE A 115 -0.43 2.11 -14.76
C PHE A 115 -0.91 2.85 -13.48
N ASN A 116 -1.93 2.35 -12.77
CA ASN A 116 -2.38 2.99 -11.53
C ASN A 116 -1.42 2.68 -10.37
N LYS A 117 -0.65 3.66 -9.87
CA LYS A 117 0.34 3.37 -8.80
C LYS A 117 -0.26 3.34 -7.38
N ARG A 118 -1.14 4.28 -7.05
CA ARG A 118 -1.55 4.55 -5.65
C ARG A 118 -2.63 3.58 -5.12
N LEU A 119 -3.74 3.46 -5.86
CA LEU A 119 -4.94 2.74 -5.39
C LEU A 119 -4.86 1.22 -5.60
N ARG A 120 -3.90 0.71 -6.37
CA ARG A 120 -3.66 -0.73 -6.52
C ARG A 120 -3.24 -1.41 -5.22
N ARG A 121 -2.49 -0.69 -4.37
CA ARG A 121 -1.91 -1.29 -3.16
C ARG A 121 -3.02 -1.64 -2.18
N ASN A 122 -3.38 -2.92 -2.16
CA ASN A 122 -4.37 -3.44 -1.25
C ASN A 122 -3.73 -3.57 0.15
N ARG A 123 -3.90 -2.53 0.99
CA ARG A 123 -3.42 -2.55 2.37
C ARG A 123 -4.10 -3.71 3.09
N GLN A 124 -3.27 -4.66 3.50
CA GLN A 124 -3.72 -5.79 4.30
C GLN A 124 -3.89 -5.33 5.73
N LEU A 125 -5.12 -4.96 6.05
CA LEU A 125 -5.48 -4.62 7.41
C LEU A 125 -5.32 -5.86 8.29
N CYS A 126 -4.86 -5.60 9.50
CA CYS A 126 -4.76 -6.58 10.56
C CYS A 126 -5.53 -6.11 11.77
N SER A 127 -5.95 -7.05 12.61
CA SER A 127 -6.58 -6.79 13.90
C SER A 127 -5.96 -7.70 14.95
N LEU A 128 -6.09 -7.34 16.22
CA LEU A 128 -5.75 -8.22 17.33
C LEU A 128 -6.98 -9.06 17.64
N GLN A 129 -6.89 -10.38 17.51
CA GLN A 129 -7.96 -11.31 17.89
C GLN A 129 -7.65 -11.89 19.26
N LEU A 130 -8.61 -11.85 20.17
CA LEU A 130 -8.55 -12.54 21.44
C LEU A 130 -9.33 -13.86 21.33
N SER A 131 -8.63 -14.98 21.42
CA SER A 131 -9.21 -16.33 21.40
C SER A 131 -8.62 -17.17 22.53
N GLU A 132 -9.45 -17.82 23.35
CA GLU A 132 -9.03 -18.72 24.42
C GLU A 132 -7.85 -18.17 25.28
N GLN A 133 -7.93 -16.88 25.66
CA GLN A 133 -6.91 -16.16 26.44
C GLN A 133 -5.56 -15.92 25.73
N LYS A 134 -5.52 -16.10 24.41
CA LYS A 134 -4.38 -15.77 23.56
C LYS A 134 -4.72 -14.61 22.64
N ILE A 135 -3.73 -13.75 22.41
CA ILE A 135 -3.85 -12.64 21.47
C ILE A 135 -3.02 -12.97 20.24
N GLU A 136 -3.67 -12.94 19.09
CA GLU A 136 -3.03 -13.16 17.81
C GLU A 136 -3.30 -12.00 16.86
N VAL A 137 -2.40 -11.79 15.90
CA VAL A 137 -2.61 -10.79 14.86
C VAL A 137 -3.19 -11.48 13.64
N VAL A 138 -4.46 -11.22 13.35
CA VAL A 138 -5.16 -11.77 12.19
C VAL A 138 -5.23 -10.76 11.06
N SER A 139 -5.32 -11.25 9.82
CA SER A 139 -5.45 -10.41 8.62
C SER A 139 -6.89 -10.44 8.09
N ALA A 140 -7.33 -9.31 7.53
CA ALA A 140 -8.60 -9.21 6.80
C ALA A 140 -8.68 -10.12 5.54
N ARG A 141 -7.56 -10.75 5.14
CA ARG A 141 -7.54 -11.81 4.10
C ARG A 141 -7.99 -13.16 4.61
N SER A 142 -7.73 -13.47 5.87
CA SER A 142 -7.96 -14.78 6.46
C SER A 142 -9.23 -14.82 7.30
N VAL A 143 -9.71 -13.67 7.76
CA VAL A 143 -10.80 -13.52 8.73
C VAL A 143 -11.71 -12.40 8.26
N ASP A 144 -13.02 -12.64 8.25
CA ASP A 144 -14.00 -11.59 7.95
C ASP A 144 -14.23 -10.72 9.18
N PHE A 145 -13.64 -9.53 9.17
CA PHE A 145 -13.73 -8.58 10.28
C PHE A 145 -15.14 -8.07 10.56
N SER A 146 -16.10 -8.30 9.66
CA SER A 146 -17.49 -7.86 9.82
C SER A 146 -18.30 -8.78 10.72
N HIS A 147 -17.89 -10.05 10.81
CA HIS A 147 -18.63 -11.11 11.49
C HIS A 147 -17.87 -11.73 12.65
N GLU A 148 -16.56 -11.52 12.72
CA GLU A 148 -15.72 -12.15 13.73
C GLU A 148 -15.69 -11.33 15.03
N PRO A 149 -16.13 -11.92 16.16
CA PRO A 149 -16.11 -11.25 17.46
C PRO A 149 -14.67 -11.16 17.99
N ASN A 150 -14.49 -10.37 19.07
CA ASN A 150 -13.23 -10.25 19.79
C ASN A 150 -12.04 -9.76 18.94
N LEU A 151 -12.33 -8.96 17.92
CA LEU A 151 -11.34 -8.22 17.15
C LEU A 151 -11.16 -6.81 17.73
N PHE A 152 -9.91 -6.43 17.96
CA PHE A 152 -9.55 -5.16 18.58
C PHE A 152 -8.63 -4.35 17.65
N GLY A 153 -9.11 -3.17 17.27
CA GLY A 153 -8.39 -2.21 16.44
C GLY A 153 -8.25 -2.63 14.97
N LEU A 154 -7.94 -1.66 14.13
CA LEU A 154 -7.62 -1.85 12.72
C LEU A 154 -6.24 -1.27 12.43
N PHE A 155 -5.30 -2.13 12.04
CA PHE A 155 -3.91 -1.79 11.88
C PHE A 155 -3.47 -1.95 10.43
N ALA A 156 -2.61 -1.04 9.98
CA ALA A 156 -2.12 -1.04 8.59
C ALA A 156 -1.21 -2.24 8.26
N ASN A 157 -0.67 -2.92 9.27
CA ASN A 157 0.16 -4.12 9.17
C ASN A 157 0.36 -4.74 10.57
N ARG A 158 0.93 -5.96 10.60
CA ARG A 158 1.22 -6.71 11.83
C ARG A 158 2.12 -5.97 12.82
N ARG A 159 3.13 -5.24 12.34
CA ARG A 159 4.04 -4.47 13.20
C ARG A 159 3.30 -3.36 13.94
N ALA A 160 2.39 -2.65 13.27
CA ALA A 160 1.57 -1.62 13.90
C ALA A 160 0.66 -2.23 14.99
N ALA A 161 0.04 -3.38 14.72
CA ALA A 161 -0.78 -4.10 15.72
C ALA A 161 0.03 -4.49 16.97
N LEU A 162 1.20 -5.11 16.76
CA LEU A 162 2.08 -5.51 17.86
C LEU A 162 2.65 -4.32 18.64
N GLN A 163 2.91 -3.19 17.99
CA GLN A 163 3.35 -1.99 18.66
C GLN A 163 2.24 -1.42 19.55
N SER A 164 1.00 -1.39 19.05
CA SER A 164 -0.15 -0.97 19.86
C SER A 164 -0.38 -1.89 21.06
N LEU A 165 -0.24 -3.21 20.89
CA LEU A 165 -0.32 -4.16 21.99
C LEU A 165 0.80 -3.95 23.02
N GLN A 166 2.04 -3.71 22.57
CA GLN A 166 3.16 -3.38 23.45
C GLN A 166 2.91 -2.10 24.24
N ASN A 167 2.45 -1.03 23.60
CA ASN A 167 2.17 0.23 24.28
C ASN A 167 1.10 0.05 25.36
N LEU A 168 0.00 -0.65 25.04
CA LEU A 168 -1.06 -0.96 26.00
C LEU A 168 -0.52 -1.78 27.17
N ALA A 169 0.29 -2.80 26.87
CA ALA A 169 0.90 -3.63 27.89
C ALA A 169 1.88 -2.83 28.76
N ASP A 170 2.58 -1.87 28.18
CA ASP A 170 3.49 -1.00 28.91
C ASP A 170 2.75 -0.07 29.87
N GLU A 171 1.72 0.61 29.38
CA GLU A 171 0.86 1.51 30.15
C GLU A 171 0.15 0.79 31.30
N GLN A 172 -0.38 -0.41 31.04
CA GLN A 172 -1.15 -1.19 32.00
C GLN A 172 -0.31 -2.21 32.79
N LYS A 173 1.03 -2.17 32.66
CA LYS A 173 1.97 -3.08 33.33
C LYS A 173 1.67 -4.58 33.11
N LEU A 174 1.13 -4.93 31.96
CA LEU A 174 0.75 -6.30 31.61
C LEU A 174 1.97 -7.19 31.32
N CYS A 175 1.78 -8.50 31.51
CA CYS A 175 2.81 -9.50 31.32
C CYS A 175 3.02 -9.86 29.84
N TYR A 176 4.21 -9.59 29.29
CA TYR A 176 4.53 -9.89 27.88
C TYR A 176 4.49 -11.39 27.53
N GLY A 177 4.81 -12.25 28.51
CA GLY A 177 4.76 -13.71 28.32
C GLY A 177 3.34 -14.21 28.08
N LEU A 178 2.34 -13.70 28.82
CA LEU A 178 0.93 -14.07 28.62
C LEU A 178 0.33 -13.45 27.36
N LEU A 179 0.73 -12.23 27.02
CA LEU A 179 0.27 -11.55 25.80
C LEU A 179 0.88 -12.14 24.52
N GLY A 180 1.80 -13.11 24.62
CA GLY A 180 2.49 -13.69 23.45
C GLY A 180 3.47 -12.73 22.77
N LEU A 181 3.83 -11.62 23.42
CA LEU A 181 4.82 -10.66 22.93
C LEU A 181 6.26 -11.15 23.13
N GLU A 182 6.46 -12.03 24.11
CA GLU A 182 7.73 -12.68 24.44
C GLU A 182 7.50 -14.20 24.55
N SER A 183 8.36 -15.00 23.91
CA SER A 183 8.31 -16.45 24.06
C SER A 183 8.94 -16.86 25.38
N VAL A 184 8.12 -17.29 26.34
CA VAL A 184 8.57 -17.67 27.69
C VAL A 184 8.20 -19.13 27.97
N SER A 185 9.16 -19.91 28.48
CA SER A 185 8.90 -21.27 28.96
C SER A 185 8.06 -21.23 30.24
N ARG A 186 7.17 -22.22 30.44
CA ARG A 186 6.32 -22.29 31.64
C ARG A 186 7.14 -22.15 32.92
N GLY A 187 6.69 -21.29 33.83
CA GLY A 187 7.33 -21.04 35.13
C GLY A 187 8.53 -20.09 35.09
N ARG A 188 9.01 -19.68 33.91
CA ARG A 188 10.07 -18.68 33.78
C ARG A 188 9.47 -17.28 33.77
N ALA A 189 10.16 -16.33 34.41
CA ALA A 189 9.77 -14.93 34.36
C ALA A 189 10.07 -14.31 32.98
N CYS A 190 9.17 -13.47 32.49
CA CYS A 190 9.41 -12.63 31.30
C CYS A 190 10.40 -11.50 31.62
N PHE A 191 10.99 -10.93 30.58
CA PHE A 191 11.95 -9.84 30.72
C PHE A 191 11.37 -8.63 31.50
N ARG A 192 10.08 -8.31 31.31
CA ARG A 192 9.44 -7.21 32.04
C ARG A 192 9.36 -7.44 33.55
N PHE A 193 9.19 -8.67 34.00
CA PHE A 193 9.18 -8.97 35.43
C PHE A 193 10.55 -8.72 36.05
N ALA A 194 11.63 -9.12 35.36
CA ALA A 194 13.00 -8.82 35.80
C ALA A 194 13.25 -7.30 35.94
N LEU A 195 12.60 -6.49 35.10
CA LEU A 195 12.62 -5.04 35.19
C LEU A 195 11.58 -4.42 36.15
N LYS A 196 10.82 -5.24 36.89
CA LYS A 196 9.70 -4.81 37.77
C LYS A 196 8.63 -3.98 37.04
N ARG A 197 8.42 -4.26 35.75
CA ARG A 197 7.45 -3.58 34.88
C ARG A 197 6.15 -4.35 34.67
N CYS A 198 6.05 -5.56 35.21
CA CYS A 198 4.81 -6.32 35.35
C CYS A 198 4.83 -7.13 36.67
N ALA A 199 3.68 -7.62 37.13
CA ALA A 199 3.57 -8.38 38.39
C ALA A 199 3.87 -9.88 38.27
N GLY A 200 4.17 -10.39 37.06
CA GLY A 200 4.79 -11.71 36.90
C GLY A 200 3.81 -12.87 36.79
N ALA A 201 2.64 -12.66 36.19
CA ALA A 201 1.68 -13.73 35.95
C ALA A 201 2.25 -14.95 35.19
N CYS A 202 3.23 -14.75 34.29
CA CYS A 202 3.92 -15.85 33.59
C CYS A 202 4.73 -16.81 34.50
N CYS A 203 5.17 -16.35 35.67
CA CYS A 203 5.92 -17.14 36.66
C CYS A 203 5.13 -17.41 37.94
N GLY A 204 3.81 -17.18 37.93
CA GLY A 204 2.92 -17.50 39.05
C GLY A 204 2.98 -16.52 40.23
N GLN A 205 3.61 -15.36 40.06
CA GLN A 205 3.64 -14.30 41.10
C GLN A 205 2.34 -13.49 41.16
N GLU A 206 1.54 -13.58 40.12
CA GLU A 206 0.23 -12.95 39.98
C GLU A 206 -0.72 -13.96 39.33
N THR A 207 -1.99 -13.99 39.73
CA THR A 207 -3.00 -14.82 39.08
C THR A 207 -3.40 -14.22 37.73
N PRO A 208 -3.59 -15.00 36.66
CA PRO A 208 -4.00 -14.47 35.36
C PRO A 208 -5.32 -13.67 35.32
N GLN A 209 -6.13 -13.72 36.38
CA GLN A 209 -7.41 -13.03 36.54
C GLN A 209 -7.34 -11.72 37.34
N ALA A 210 -6.17 -11.37 37.90
CA ALA A 210 -5.97 -10.13 38.66
C ALA A 210 -5.95 -8.91 37.73
#